data_AF-A0A3S0PLB2-F1
#
_entry.id   AF-A0A3S0PLB2-F1
#
_cell.length_a   1.000
_cell.length_b   1.000
_cell.length_c   1.000
_cell.angle_alpha   90.00
_cell.angle_beta   90.00
_cell.angle_gamma   90.00
#
_symmetry.space_group_name_H-M   'P 1'
#
loop_
_entity.id
_entity.type
_entity.pdbx_description
1 polymer ?
#
loop_
_entity_poly.entity_id
_entity_poly.type
_entity_poly.pdbx_seq_one_letter_code
_entity_poly.pdbx_strand_id
1 'polypeptide(L)'
;MNSTLDGRSTPDYPGEIPPHRGFRTTMEWSYGITDTLEAGLYLPFLHDAAGTNYFAGPRFRLKWVPLRPAEGGSGPFFGLNMELSAVNQRLEQGRPAVELRPIVGYRSPLWLVAFNPVVDATFRPRYGSSHADFAPALKIARTVWNGTALGVEYYNNFGRIGHFDPARKQSQLLFAAVDVSQGPIPFNFGIGRGLNGSSDKWTVKAILEVPI
;
A
#
# COMPACT_ATOMS: atom_id res chain seq x y z
N MET A 1 6.94 1.18 7.78
CA MET A 1 7.06 -0.06 8.58
C MET A 1 5.68 -0.68 8.75
N ASN A 2 5.59 -2.00 8.70
CA ASN A 2 4.36 -2.76 8.94
C ASN A 2 4.70 -4.02 9.76
N SER A 3 3.97 -4.26 10.84
CA SER A 3 4.10 -5.46 11.67
C SER A 3 2.77 -6.19 11.68
N THR A 4 2.82 -7.47 11.30
CA THR A 4 1.66 -8.36 11.38
C THR A 4 1.76 -9.17 12.67
N LEU A 5 1.03 -8.76 13.70
CA LEU A 5 1.09 -9.34 15.05
C LEU A 5 0.49 -10.75 15.08
N ASP A 6 -0.61 -10.94 14.37
CA ASP A 6 -1.25 -12.25 14.13
C ASP A 6 -1.78 -12.29 12.70
N GLY A 7 -0.98 -12.87 11.82
CA GLY A 7 -1.24 -12.97 10.38
C GLY A 7 -1.47 -14.41 9.93
N ARG A 8 -1.75 -14.58 8.64
CA ARG A 8 -1.82 -15.90 8.02
C ARG A 8 -0.50 -16.65 8.22
N SER A 9 -0.57 -17.88 8.71
CA SER A 9 0.58 -18.77 8.94
C SER A 9 0.78 -19.81 7.83
N THR A 10 -0.20 -19.97 6.93
CA THR A 10 -0.18 -20.99 5.88
C THR A 10 0.17 -20.37 4.53
N PRO A 11 1.32 -20.70 3.91
CA PRO A 11 1.71 -20.22 2.59
C PRO A 11 0.62 -20.39 1.50
N ASP A 12 0.37 -19.36 0.71
CA ASP A 12 -0.46 -19.40 -0.50
C ASP A 12 0.27 -20.11 -1.65
N TYR A 13 1.60 -20.24 -1.56
CA TYR A 13 2.41 -20.98 -2.52
C TYR A 13 3.70 -21.58 -1.93
N PRO A 14 4.30 -22.60 -2.58
CA PRO A 14 5.55 -23.20 -2.13
C PRO A 14 6.68 -22.18 -2.02
N GLY A 15 7.19 -21.97 -0.80
CA GLY A 15 8.31 -21.08 -0.50
C GLY A 15 7.93 -19.64 -0.14
N GLU A 16 6.64 -19.30 -0.03
CA GLU A 16 6.21 -18.03 0.58
C GLU A 16 6.64 -17.99 2.06
N ILE A 17 7.16 -16.84 2.50
CA ILE A 17 7.33 -16.55 3.93
C ILE A 17 6.00 -15.94 4.43
N PRO A 18 5.19 -16.69 5.18
CA PRO A 18 3.88 -16.22 5.61
C PRO A 18 3.99 -14.98 6.51
N PRO A 19 3.03 -14.05 6.46
CA PRO A 19 3.09 -12.79 7.19
C PRO A 19 3.02 -12.95 8.72
N HIS A 20 2.65 -14.12 9.25
CA HIS A 20 2.54 -14.35 10.70
C HIS A 20 3.82 -13.97 11.46
N ARG A 21 3.72 -12.99 12.38
CA ARG A 21 4.84 -12.42 13.15
C ARG A 21 5.98 -11.84 12.31
N GLY A 22 5.73 -11.55 11.03
CA GLY A 22 6.67 -10.88 10.15
C GLY A 22 6.73 -9.38 10.44
N PHE A 23 7.93 -8.83 10.47
CA PHE A 23 8.17 -7.39 10.53
C PHE A 23 8.72 -6.92 9.19
N ARG A 24 7.99 -6.02 8.52
CA ARG A 24 8.35 -5.46 7.21
C ARG A 24 8.74 -4.01 7.36
N THR A 25 9.94 -3.68 6.89
CA THR A 25 10.45 -2.31 6.87
C THR A 25 10.71 -1.92 5.43
N THR A 26 10.22 -0.75 5.03
CA THR A 26 10.48 -0.19 3.70
C THR A 26 11.13 1.15 3.89
N MET A 27 12.33 1.32 3.35
CA MET A 27 12.93 2.63 3.20
C MET A 27 12.43 3.23 1.90
N GLU A 28 12.08 4.51 1.92
CA GLU A 28 11.52 5.22 0.77
C GLU A 28 12.29 6.52 0.54
N TRP A 29 12.64 6.77 -0.73
CA TRP A 29 13.09 8.08 -1.20
C TRP A 29 12.10 8.59 -2.22
N SER A 30 11.79 9.88 -2.17
CA SER A 30 10.91 10.56 -3.12
C SER A 30 11.58 11.84 -3.62
N TYR A 31 11.47 12.10 -4.91
CA TYR A 31 12.05 13.26 -5.57
C TYR A 31 11.02 13.91 -6.51
N GLY A 32 10.64 15.14 -6.22
CA GLY A 32 9.76 15.94 -7.07
C GLY A 32 10.50 16.40 -8.33
N ILE A 33 10.11 15.84 -9.48
CA ILE A 33 10.65 16.22 -10.80
C ILE A 33 9.97 17.49 -11.30
N THR A 34 8.65 17.60 -11.09
CA THR A 34 7.85 18.80 -11.36
C THR A 34 6.82 18.99 -10.25
N ASP A 35 6.04 20.06 -10.30
CA ASP A 35 4.93 20.30 -9.36
C ASP A 35 3.88 19.17 -9.35
N THR A 36 3.84 18.36 -10.41
CA THR A 36 2.85 17.28 -10.60
C THR A 36 3.48 15.90 -10.72
N LEU A 37 4.79 15.78 -10.86
CA LEU A 37 5.49 14.51 -11.13
C LEU A 37 6.56 14.24 -10.08
N GLU A 38 6.51 13.06 -9.49
CA GLU A 38 7.44 12.61 -8.45
C GLU A 38 7.95 11.20 -8.78
N ALA A 39 9.25 11.01 -8.69
CA ALA A 39 9.87 9.69 -8.74
C ALA A 39 10.16 9.20 -7.32
N GLY A 40 10.01 7.91 -7.08
CA GLY A 40 10.32 7.29 -5.80
C GLY A 40 11.12 5.99 -5.95
N LEU A 41 11.84 5.65 -4.89
CA LEU A 41 12.56 4.39 -4.75
C LEU A 41 12.21 3.77 -3.40
N TYR A 42 11.69 2.56 -3.43
CA TYR A 42 11.46 1.76 -2.23
C TYR A 42 12.47 0.63 -2.11
N LEU A 43 13.00 0.46 -0.91
CA LEU A 43 13.85 -0.67 -0.52
C LEU A 43 13.14 -1.46 0.60
N PRO A 44 12.32 -2.46 0.24
CA PRO A 44 11.62 -3.32 1.19
C PRO A 44 12.53 -4.40 1.77
N PHE A 45 12.43 -4.57 3.09
CA PHE A 45 13.08 -5.59 3.90
C PHE A 45 12.02 -6.37 4.68
N LEU A 46 12.17 -7.69 4.74
CA LEU A 46 11.41 -8.58 5.62
C LEU A 46 12.33 -9.13 6.70
N HIS A 47 11.87 -9.03 7.94
CA HIS A 47 12.41 -9.75 9.08
C HIS A 47 11.40 -10.83 9.45
N ASP A 48 11.79 -12.10 9.30
CA ASP A 48 10.91 -13.23 9.60
C ASP A 48 10.93 -13.62 11.09
N ALA A 49 10.05 -14.53 11.48
CA ALA A 49 9.96 -15.01 12.86
C ALA A 49 11.18 -15.83 13.32
N ALA A 50 12.04 -16.29 12.39
CA ALA A 50 13.27 -17.02 12.67
C ALA A 50 14.48 -16.08 12.83
N GLY A 51 14.29 -14.77 12.68
CA GLY A 51 15.34 -13.76 12.79
C GLY A 51 16.16 -13.57 11.50
N THR A 52 15.70 -14.11 10.37
CA THR A 52 16.36 -13.93 9.08
C THR A 52 15.89 -12.65 8.40
N ASN A 53 16.85 -11.90 7.87
CA ASN A 53 16.61 -10.66 7.13
C ASN A 53 16.65 -10.93 5.63
N TYR A 54 15.61 -10.50 4.93
CA TYR A 54 15.54 -10.61 3.49
C TYR A 54 15.35 -9.23 2.87
N PHE A 55 16.22 -8.87 1.93
CA PHE A 55 15.96 -7.75 1.03
C PHE A 55 15.07 -8.24 -0.12
N ALA A 56 13.90 -7.62 -0.27
CA ALA A 56 12.95 -8.04 -1.30
C ALA A 56 13.41 -7.64 -2.70
N GLY A 57 14.22 -6.59 -2.84
CA GLY A 57 14.58 -6.03 -4.14
C GLY A 57 13.93 -4.64 -4.32
N PRO A 58 14.52 -3.79 -5.15
CA PRO A 58 14.08 -2.41 -5.28
C PRO A 58 12.73 -2.32 -6.00
N ARG A 59 11.97 -1.27 -5.65
CA ARG A 59 10.77 -0.86 -6.41
C ARG A 59 10.90 0.58 -6.81
N PHE A 60 10.70 0.86 -8.08
CA PHE A 60 10.71 2.21 -8.63
C PHE A 60 9.27 2.70 -8.75
N ARG A 61 9.02 3.92 -8.29
CA ARG A 61 7.71 4.57 -8.34
C ARG A 61 7.76 5.78 -9.24
N LEU A 62 6.69 5.98 -10.00
CA LEU A 62 6.39 7.25 -10.64
C LEU A 62 4.98 7.67 -10.27
N LYS A 63 4.84 8.85 -9.67
CA LYS A 63 3.56 9.41 -9.24
C LYS A 63 3.30 10.70 -9.99
N TRP A 64 2.17 10.76 -10.68
CA TRP A 64 1.72 11.90 -11.45
C TRP A 64 0.36 12.38 -10.93
N VAL A 65 0.26 13.62 -10.45
CA VAL A 65 -0.97 14.22 -9.91
C VAL A 65 -1.25 15.54 -10.63
N PRO A 66 -1.86 15.50 -11.84
CA PRO A 66 -2.09 16.70 -12.64
C PRO A 66 -3.22 17.59 -12.12
N LEU A 67 -4.16 17.01 -11.39
CA LEU A 67 -5.31 17.73 -10.84
C LEU A 67 -5.30 17.59 -9.32
N ARG A 68 -5.10 18.71 -8.63
CA ARG A 68 -5.24 18.83 -7.18
C ARG A 68 -5.74 20.23 -6.82
N PRO A 69 -6.55 20.40 -5.77
CA PRO A 69 -6.86 21.72 -5.27
C PRO A 69 -5.58 22.41 -4.78
N ALA A 70 -5.56 23.74 -4.83
CA ALA A 70 -4.52 24.54 -4.18
C ALA A 70 -4.46 24.22 -2.68
N GLU A 71 -3.35 24.56 -2.03
CA GLU A 71 -3.19 24.34 -0.59
C GLU A 71 -4.32 25.05 0.19
N GLY A 72 -4.95 24.32 1.11
CA GLY A 72 -6.16 24.78 1.84
C GLY A 72 -7.45 24.85 1.00
N GLY A 73 -7.38 24.60 -0.31
CA GLY A 73 -8.53 24.58 -1.21
C GLY A 73 -9.40 23.33 -1.05
N SER A 74 -10.62 23.42 -1.59
CA SER A 74 -11.52 22.27 -1.72
C SER A 74 -11.71 21.91 -3.18
N GLY A 75 -11.70 20.63 -3.49
CA GLY A 75 -11.92 20.18 -4.85
C GLY A 75 -11.59 18.71 -5.09
N PRO A 76 -11.97 18.22 -6.28
CA PRO A 76 -11.56 16.90 -6.73
C PRO A 76 -10.04 16.88 -6.98
N PHE A 77 -9.45 15.70 -6.87
CA PHE A 77 -8.10 15.45 -7.32
C PHE A 77 -8.05 14.14 -8.12
N PHE A 78 -7.11 14.10 -9.06
CA PHE A 78 -6.83 12.94 -9.87
C PHE A 78 -5.32 12.76 -10.02
N GLY A 79 -4.89 11.50 -9.99
CA GLY A 79 -3.52 11.14 -10.24
C GLY A 79 -3.37 9.67 -10.63
N LEU A 80 -2.13 9.31 -10.92
CA LEU A 80 -1.71 7.98 -11.29
C LEU A 80 -0.38 7.70 -10.60
N ASN A 81 -0.31 6.55 -9.94
CA ASN A 81 0.92 6.00 -9.41
C ASN A 81 1.25 4.72 -10.16
N MET A 82 2.50 4.58 -10.61
CA MET A 82 3.00 3.39 -11.28
C MET A 82 4.19 2.87 -10.48
N GLU A 83 4.21 1.57 -10.19
CA GLU A 83 5.35 0.93 -9.52
C GLU A 83 5.90 -0.22 -10.36
N LEU A 84 7.22 -0.23 -10.52
CA LEU A 84 7.98 -1.29 -11.16
C LEU A 84 8.81 -1.97 -10.10
N SER A 85 8.47 -3.22 -9.79
CA SER A 85 9.11 -4.00 -8.73
C SER A 85 10.09 -4.99 -9.33
N ALA A 86 11.36 -4.97 -8.91
CA ALA A 86 12.34 -6.00 -9.25
C ALA A 86 12.55 -6.93 -8.03
N VAL A 87 11.46 -7.56 -7.58
CA VAL A 87 11.42 -8.29 -6.30
C VAL A 87 11.79 -9.77 -6.45
N ASN A 88 12.43 -10.31 -5.42
CA ASN A 88 12.93 -11.67 -5.30
C ASN A 88 11.77 -12.68 -5.10
N GLN A 89 11.83 -13.81 -5.80
CA GLN A 89 10.75 -14.82 -5.92
C GLN A 89 10.29 -15.44 -4.59
N ARG A 90 11.08 -15.29 -3.51
CA ARG A 90 10.79 -15.87 -2.19
C ARG A 90 9.81 -15.03 -1.36
N LEU A 91 9.60 -13.77 -1.71
CA LEU A 91 8.80 -12.81 -0.93
C LEU A 91 7.51 -12.40 -1.63
N GLU A 92 7.51 -12.39 -2.96
CA GLU A 92 6.32 -12.25 -3.80
C GLU A 92 6.40 -13.29 -4.92
N GLN A 93 5.29 -13.95 -5.25
CA GLN A 93 5.23 -14.99 -6.28
C GLN A 93 5.27 -14.40 -7.69
N GLY A 94 6.31 -13.62 -8.00
CA GLY A 94 6.34 -12.81 -9.20
C GLY A 94 7.66 -12.09 -9.38
N ARG A 95 8.43 -12.53 -10.37
CA ARG A 95 9.41 -11.66 -11.04
C ARG A 95 8.65 -10.50 -11.73
N PRO A 96 9.36 -9.46 -12.20
CA PRO A 96 8.97 -8.08 -11.99
C PRO A 96 7.47 -7.82 -12.08
N ALA A 97 6.92 -7.20 -11.05
CA ALA A 97 5.52 -6.81 -10.99
C ALA A 97 5.38 -5.34 -11.40
N VAL A 98 4.29 -5.05 -12.10
CA VAL A 98 3.88 -3.70 -12.45
C VAL A 98 2.59 -3.42 -11.71
N GLU A 99 2.61 -2.43 -10.83
CA GLU A 99 1.40 -1.92 -10.17
C GLU A 99 0.97 -0.63 -10.86
N LEU A 100 -0.30 -0.54 -11.22
CA LEU A 100 -0.95 0.67 -11.66
C LEU A 100 -2.00 1.09 -10.63
N ARG A 101 -1.81 2.24 -10.02
CA ARG A 101 -2.67 2.79 -8.97
C ARG A 101 -3.22 4.15 -9.41
N PRO A 102 -4.36 4.18 -10.11
CA PRO A 102 -5.11 5.41 -10.27
C PRO A 102 -5.49 5.96 -8.90
N ILE A 103 -5.62 7.28 -8.82
CA ILE A 103 -5.96 8.01 -7.61
C ILE A 103 -7.08 8.98 -8.00
N VAL A 104 -8.24 8.83 -7.38
CA VAL A 104 -9.35 9.78 -7.54
C VAL A 104 -9.92 10.10 -6.18
N GLY A 105 -10.29 11.36 -5.97
CA GLY A 105 -10.85 11.72 -4.69
C GLY A 105 -11.31 13.15 -4.61
N TYR A 106 -11.69 13.53 -3.40
CA TYR A 106 -12.09 14.87 -3.03
C TYR A 106 -11.39 15.27 -1.74
N ARG A 107 -10.87 16.49 -1.71
CA ARG A 107 -10.24 17.08 -0.52
C ARG A 107 -10.93 18.41 -0.19
N SER A 108 -11.07 18.69 1.09
CA SER A 108 -11.41 20.00 1.66
C SER A 108 -10.57 20.23 2.92
N PRO A 109 -10.65 21.39 3.59
CA PRO A 109 -9.99 21.62 4.87
C PRO A 109 -10.33 20.59 5.96
N LEU A 110 -11.54 20.02 5.89
CA LEU A 110 -12.04 19.10 6.93
C LEU A 110 -12.04 17.63 6.51
N TRP A 111 -12.09 17.33 5.21
CA TRP A 111 -12.31 15.97 4.73
C TRP A 111 -11.37 15.60 3.60
N LEU A 112 -10.91 14.35 3.64
CA LEU A 112 -10.25 13.66 2.54
C LEU A 112 -11.02 12.38 2.24
N VAL A 113 -11.43 12.21 1.00
CA VAL A 113 -11.93 10.94 0.47
C VAL A 113 -11.07 10.59 -0.73
N ALA A 114 -10.42 9.44 -0.69
CA ALA A 114 -9.51 8.97 -1.75
C ALA A 114 -9.82 7.52 -2.10
N PHE A 115 -9.99 7.24 -3.38
CA PHE A 115 -10.19 5.91 -3.92
C PHE A 115 -9.09 5.57 -4.92
N ASN A 116 -8.59 4.35 -4.82
CA ASN A 116 -7.47 3.84 -5.58
C ASN A 116 -7.85 2.48 -6.18
N PRO A 117 -8.34 2.40 -7.43
CA PRO A 117 -8.64 1.14 -8.10
C PRO A 117 -7.35 0.48 -8.63
N VAL A 118 -6.57 -0.12 -7.74
CA VAL A 118 -5.25 -0.68 -8.06
C VAL A 118 -5.37 -1.91 -8.97
N VAL A 119 -4.49 -1.98 -9.96
CA VAL A 119 -4.29 -3.14 -10.82
C VAL A 119 -2.84 -3.60 -10.68
N ASP A 120 -2.67 -4.86 -10.28
CA ASP A 120 -1.36 -5.49 -10.09
C ASP A 120 -1.13 -6.54 -11.16
N ALA A 121 -0.12 -6.34 -12.02
CA ALA A 121 0.24 -7.28 -13.07
C ALA A 121 1.57 -7.96 -12.75
N THR A 122 1.55 -9.28 -12.64
CA THR A 122 2.75 -10.08 -12.45
C THR A 122 3.16 -10.79 -13.73
N PHE A 123 4.41 -10.64 -14.15
CA PHE A 123 4.94 -11.30 -15.34
C PHE A 123 5.63 -12.62 -14.96
N ARG A 124 5.14 -13.75 -15.52
CA ARG A 124 5.74 -15.09 -15.35
C ARG A 124 6.29 -15.63 -16.68
N PRO A 125 7.51 -15.25 -17.10
CA PRO A 125 8.07 -15.67 -18.40
C PRO A 125 8.20 -17.19 -18.56
N ARG A 126 8.42 -17.92 -17.45
CA ARG A 126 8.70 -19.37 -17.48
C ARG A 126 7.46 -20.27 -17.42
N TYR A 127 6.27 -19.69 -17.18
CA TYR A 127 5.03 -20.46 -16.96
C TYR A 127 3.83 -19.97 -17.80
N GLY A 128 4.06 -19.13 -18.81
CA GLY A 128 3.08 -18.83 -19.87
C GLY A 128 1.79 -18.10 -19.42
N SER A 129 1.71 -17.60 -18.19
CA SER A 129 0.53 -16.87 -17.70
C SER A 129 0.93 -15.63 -16.90
N SER A 130 0.76 -14.45 -17.51
CA SER A 130 0.58 -13.20 -16.77
C SER A 130 -0.88 -13.10 -16.36
N HIS A 131 -1.13 -12.62 -15.15
CA HIS A 131 -2.47 -12.24 -14.70
C HIS A 131 -2.40 -10.88 -14.04
N ALA A 132 -3.53 -10.19 -14.09
CA ALA A 132 -3.73 -8.91 -13.44
C ALA A 132 -4.77 -9.09 -12.34
N ASP A 133 -4.45 -8.63 -11.14
CA ASP A 133 -5.32 -8.65 -9.98
C ASP A 133 -5.90 -7.26 -9.74
N PHE A 134 -7.07 -7.20 -9.11
CA PHE A 134 -7.74 -5.96 -8.75
C PHE A 134 -7.80 -5.77 -7.24
N ALA A 135 -7.09 -4.76 -6.74
CA ALA A 135 -6.88 -4.54 -5.31
C ALA A 135 -7.24 -3.11 -4.86
N PRO A 136 -8.52 -2.71 -4.91
CA PRO A 136 -8.91 -1.34 -4.63
C PRO A 136 -8.68 -0.96 -3.16
N ALA A 137 -8.32 0.32 -2.96
CA ALA A 137 -8.22 0.92 -1.65
C ALA A 137 -9.08 2.19 -1.54
N LEU A 138 -9.65 2.41 -0.36
CA LEU A 138 -10.45 3.58 -0.01
C LEU A 138 -9.90 4.18 1.28
N LYS A 139 -9.73 5.50 1.33
CA LYS A 139 -9.43 6.25 2.55
C LYS A 139 -10.46 7.35 2.74
N ILE A 140 -10.99 7.43 3.96
CA ILE A 140 -11.83 8.54 4.41
C ILE A 140 -11.19 9.09 5.68
N ALA A 141 -10.79 10.35 5.67
CA ALA A 141 -10.19 10.99 6.83
C ALA A 141 -10.81 12.36 7.09
N ARG A 142 -10.88 12.73 8.37
CA ARG A 142 -11.35 14.02 8.85
C ARG A 142 -10.25 14.73 9.60
N THR A 143 -9.98 15.98 9.23
CA THR A 143 -9.11 16.87 10.00
C THR A 143 -9.77 17.16 11.35
N VAL A 144 -9.09 16.82 12.45
CA VAL A 144 -9.57 17.03 13.82
C VAL A 144 -8.79 18.14 14.54
N TRP A 145 -7.57 18.41 14.07
CA TRP A 145 -6.72 19.50 14.54
C TRP A 145 -5.86 20.01 13.38
N ASN A 146 -5.27 21.19 13.52
CA ASN A 146 -4.32 21.68 12.53
C ASN A 146 -3.17 20.67 12.36
N GLY A 147 -2.98 20.16 11.15
CA GLY A 147 -1.98 19.13 10.85
C GLY A 147 -2.28 17.73 11.41
N THR A 148 -3.49 17.44 11.89
CA THR A 148 -3.88 16.10 12.36
C THR A 148 -5.24 15.67 11.82
N ALA A 149 -5.29 14.49 11.20
CA ALA A 149 -6.51 13.87 10.72
C ALA A 149 -6.70 12.45 11.29
N LEU A 150 -7.94 12.08 11.53
CA LEU A 150 -8.35 10.71 11.88
C LEU A 150 -9.14 10.13 10.73
N GLY A 151 -8.89 8.87 10.40
CA GLY A 151 -9.53 8.25 9.25
C GLY A 151 -9.70 6.75 9.35
N VAL A 152 -10.43 6.25 8.37
CA VAL A 152 -10.63 4.83 8.11
C VAL A 152 -10.07 4.53 6.73
N GLU A 153 -9.36 3.42 6.63
CA GLU A 153 -8.85 2.92 5.36
C GLU A 153 -9.34 1.50 5.14
N TYR A 154 -9.87 1.23 3.95
CA TYR A 154 -10.35 -0.06 3.54
C TYR A 154 -9.53 -0.54 2.34
N TYR A 155 -8.99 -1.73 2.45
CA TYR A 155 -8.23 -2.40 1.40
C TYR A 155 -8.93 -3.71 1.07
N ASN A 156 -9.15 -3.96 -0.22
CA ASN A 156 -9.64 -5.25 -0.69
C ASN A 156 -8.71 -5.79 -1.77
N ASN A 157 -8.59 -7.11 -1.84
CA ASN A 157 -8.02 -7.81 -2.99
C ASN A 157 -9.08 -8.77 -3.55
N PHE A 158 -9.64 -8.43 -4.71
CA PHE A 158 -10.63 -9.24 -5.41
C PHE A 158 -10.02 -10.44 -6.15
N GLY A 159 -8.70 -10.49 -6.27
CA GLY A 159 -7.98 -11.46 -7.11
C GLY A 159 -8.08 -11.10 -8.58
N ARG A 160 -8.01 -12.13 -9.43
CA ARG A 160 -7.84 -11.99 -10.88
C ARG A 160 -8.99 -11.22 -11.55
N ILE A 161 -8.64 -10.23 -12.37
CA ILE A 161 -9.60 -9.53 -13.24
C ILE A 161 -10.30 -10.52 -14.18
N GLY A 162 -11.63 -10.45 -14.22
CA GLY A 162 -12.49 -11.37 -14.99
C GLY A 162 -12.83 -12.68 -14.26
N HIS A 163 -12.21 -12.95 -13.11
CA HIS A 163 -12.51 -14.10 -12.27
C HIS A 163 -12.28 -13.77 -10.80
N PHE A 164 -13.08 -12.85 -10.25
CA PHE A 164 -12.95 -12.44 -8.86
C PHE A 164 -13.23 -13.60 -7.90
N ASP A 165 -12.43 -13.67 -6.85
CA ASP A 165 -12.60 -14.66 -5.80
C ASP A 165 -13.92 -14.47 -5.05
N PRO A 166 -14.52 -15.54 -4.50
CA PRO A 166 -15.63 -15.40 -3.56
C PRO A 166 -15.25 -14.52 -2.38
N ALA A 167 -16.16 -13.69 -1.87
CA ALA A 167 -15.88 -12.71 -0.81
C ALA A 167 -15.13 -13.28 0.43
N ARG A 168 -15.40 -14.54 0.79
CA ARG A 168 -14.71 -15.22 1.91
C ARG A 168 -13.23 -15.53 1.66
N LYS A 169 -12.79 -15.50 0.40
CA LYS A 169 -11.42 -15.75 -0.06
C LYS A 169 -10.66 -14.47 -0.43
N GLN A 170 -11.38 -13.36 -0.59
CA GLN A 170 -10.78 -12.04 -0.85
C GLN A 170 -10.06 -11.55 0.42
N SER A 171 -8.90 -10.92 0.29
CA SER A 171 -8.25 -10.28 1.44
C SER A 171 -8.90 -8.91 1.69
N GLN A 172 -9.52 -8.73 2.85
CA GLN A 172 -10.28 -7.54 3.23
C GLN A 172 -9.75 -6.99 4.56
N LEU A 173 -9.15 -5.82 4.52
CA LEU A 173 -8.53 -5.18 5.69
C LEU A 173 -9.16 -3.81 5.93
N LEU A 174 -9.52 -3.56 7.18
CA LEU A 174 -10.03 -2.28 7.65
C LEU A 174 -9.06 -1.70 8.69
N PHE A 175 -8.61 -0.47 8.50
CA PHE A 175 -7.73 0.25 9.42
C PHE A 175 -8.44 1.46 10.02
N ALA A 176 -8.20 1.69 11.30
CA ALA A 176 -8.31 3.02 11.90
C ALA A 176 -6.92 3.67 11.83
N ALA A 177 -6.84 4.91 11.34
CA ALA A 177 -5.59 5.60 11.09
C ALA A 177 -5.59 7.03 11.64
N VAL A 178 -4.40 7.49 12.02
CA VAL A 178 -4.09 8.89 12.34
C VAL A 178 -3.00 9.37 11.39
N ASP A 179 -3.21 10.54 10.80
CA ASP A 179 -2.27 11.25 9.95
C ASP A 179 -1.83 12.53 10.67
N VAL A 180 -0.53 12.70 10.89
CA VAL A 180 0.06 13.94 11.43
C VAL A 180 1.00 14.52 10.38
N SER A 181 0.63 15.65 9.80
CA SER A 181 1.38 16.31 8.72
C SER A 181 2.23 17.50 9.20
N GLN A 182 2.04 17.96 10.44
CA GLN A 182 2.80 19.05 11.03
C GLN A 182 3.55 18.56 12.26
N GLY A 183 4.80 19.00 12.42
CA GLY A 183 5.66 18.61 13.54
C GLY A 183 7.09 18.30 13.09
N PRO A 184 7.98 17.93 14.02
CA PRO A 184 9.37 17.61 13.69
C PRO A 184 9.51 16.36 12.82
N ILE A 185 8.56 15.43 12.91
CA ILE A 185 8.51 14.18 12.13
C ILE A 185 7.04 13.93 11.78
N PRO A 186 6.58 14.27 10.56
CA PRO A 186 5.27 13.86 10.07
C PRO A 186 5.15 12.33 10.06
N PHE A 187 3.96 11.82 10.37
CA PHE A 187 3.73 10.38 10.43
C PHE A 187 2.30 9.96 10.09
N ASN A 188 2.16 8.73 9.58
CA ASN A 188 0.91 7.99 9.52
C ASN A 188 1.02 6.78 10.43
N PHE A 189 0.03 6.56 11.29
CA PHE A 189 -0.08 5.36 12.11
C PHE A 189 -1.45 4.73 11.92
N GLY A 190 -1.52 3.41 11.83
CA GLY A 190 -2.78 2.71 11.68
C GLY A 190 -2.80 1.34 12.34
N ILE A 191 -3.96 0.98 12.90
CA ILE A 191 -4.25 -0.34 13.44
C ILE A 191 -5.39 -0.92 12.62
N GLY A 192 -5.14 -2.08 12.03
CA GLY A 192 -6.07 -2.73 11.12
C GLY A 192 -6.42 -4.15 11.53
N ARG A 193 -7.59 -4.57 11.05
CA ARG A 193 -8.17 -5.87 11.27
C ARG A 193 -8.71 -6.46 9.97
N GLY A 194 -8.41 -7.73 9.75
CA GLY A 194 -9.00 -8.53 8.70
C GLY A 194 -10.49 -8.79 8.95
N LEU A 195 -11.31 -8.67 7.90
CA LEU A 195 -12.76 -8.87 7.96
C LEU A 195 -13.18 -10.34 7.73
N ASN A 196 -12.24 -11.19 7.30
CA ASN A 196 -12.49 -12.61 7.05
C ASN A 196 -11.25 -13.48 7.35
N GLY A 197 -11.41 -14.80 7.27
CA GLY A 197 -10.34 -15.78 7.55
C GLY A 197 -9.20 -15.80 6.54
N SER A 198 -9.33 -15.11 5.40
CA SER A 198 -8.27 -14.95 4.39
C SER A 198 -7.41 -13.70 4.61
N SER A 199 -7.71 -12.90 5.64
CA SER A 199 -7.03 -11.66 5.95
C SER A 199 -6.23 -11.78 7.26
N ASP A 200 -5.16 -11.00 7.40
CA ASP A 200 -4.43 -10.90 8.67
C ASP A 200 -5.38 -10.40 9.78
N LYS A 201 -5.34 -11.02 10.97
CA LYS A 201 -6.30 -10.66 12.03
C LYS A 201 -6.01 -9.29 12.60
N TRP A 202 -4.74 -9.00 12.86
CA TRP A 202 -4.30 -7.71 13.39
C TRP A 202 -2.98 -7.28 12.75
N THR A 203 -3.01 -6.06 12.20
CA THR A 203 -1.89 -5.45 11.48
C THR A 203 -1.68 -4.04 12.01
N VAL A 204 -0.44 -3.69 12.34
CA VAL A 204 -0.07 -2.33 12.75
C VAL A 204 0.88 -1.75 11.72
N LYS A 205 0.58 -0.56 11.23
CA LYS A 205 1.42 0.17 10.28
C LYS A 205 1.85 1.51 10.86
N ALA A 206 3.07 1.90 10.53
CA ALA A 206 3.63 3.22 10.83
C ALA A 206 4.50 3.67 9.65
N ILE A 207 4.28 4.90 9.19
CA ILE A 207 5.10 5.59 8.18
C ILE A 207 5.61 6.85 8.86
N LEU A 208 6.93 7.06 8.80
CA LEU A 208 7.59 8.25 9.31
C LEU A 208 8.20 8.96 8.12
N GLU A 209 7.97 10.25 8.01
CA GLU A 209 8.51 11.08 6.95
C GLU A 209 9.64 11.93 7.51
N VAL A 210 10.81 11.86 6.87
CA VAL A 210 11.96 12.69 7.21
C VAL A 210 12.23 13.59 6.01
N PRO A 211 11.96 14.91 6.09
CA PRO A 211 12.32 15.82 5.02
C PRO A 211 13.85 15.86 4.90
N ILE A 212 14.35 15.68 3.68
CA ILE A 212 15.77 15.69 3.31
C ILE A 212 16.07 16.87 2.39
#